data_AF-A0A3C0YAW2-F1
#
_entry.id   AF-A0A3C0YAW2-F1
#
_cell.length_a   1.000
_cell.length_b   1.000
_cell.length_c   1.000
_cell.angle_alpha   90.00
_cell.angle_beta   90.00
_cell.angle_gamma   90.00
#
_symmetry.space_group_name_H-M   'P 1'
#
loop_
_entity.id
_entity.type
_entity.pdbx_description
1 polymer ?
#
loop_
_entity_poly.entity_id
_entity_poly.type
_entity_poly.pdbx_seq_one_letter_code
_entity_poly.pdbx_strand_id
1 'polypeptide(L)' 'MLKQRVITAMVLLAILLPALFYKTPSPFCAVALVLIAAGAWEWGRLNALGPVGSIGLAAVCVLVC' A
#
# COMPACT_ATOMS: atom_id res chain seq x y z
N MET A 1 9.27 -14.29 -16.64
CA MET A 1 9.79 -13.50 -15.50
C MET A 1 9.86 -12.00 -15.79
N LEU A 2 10.51 -11.54 -16.87
CA LEU A 2 10.59 -10.10 -17.19
C LEU A 2 9.24 -9.48 -17.59
N LYS A 3 8.46 -10.16 -18.45
CA LYS A 3 7.15 -9.66 -18.91
C LYS A 3 6.19 -9.35 -17.74
N GLN A 4 6.10 -10.25 -16.76
CA GLN A 4 5.23 -10.06 -15.60
C GLN A 4 5.66 -8.87 -14.73
N ARG A 5 6.97 -8.72 -14.45
CA ARG A 5 7.49 -7.59 -13.67
C ARG A 5 7.20 -6.24 -14.35
N VAL A 6 7.37 -6.16 -15.67
CA VAL A 6 7.08 -4.95 -16.46
C VAL A 6 5.60 -4.62 -16.45
N ILE A 7 4.73 -5.62 -16.64
CA ILE A 7 3.27 -5.42 -16.62
C ILE A 7 2.82 -4.89 -15.26
N THR A 8 3.27 -5.48 -14.16
CA THR A 8 2.88 -5.02 -12.82
C THR A 8 3.36 -3.59 -12.55
N ALA A 9 4.58 -3.25 -12.96
CA ALA A 9 5.11 -1.89 -12.81
C ALA A 9 4.29 -0.85 -13.61
N MET A 10 3.93 -1.18 -14.86
CA MET A 10 3.08 -0.33 -15.70
C MET A 10 1.69 -0.11 -15.07
N VAL A 11 1.08 -1.16 -14.52
CA VAL A 11 -0.21 -1.07 -13.84
C VAL A 11 -0.12 -0.18 -12.58
N LEU A 12 0.91 -0.36 -11.75
CA LEU A 12 1.11 0.47 -10.56
C LEU A 12 1.34 1.94 -10.94
N LEU A 13 2.11 2.23 -12.00
CA LEU A 13 2.28 3.59 -12.50
C LEU A 13 0.98 4.18 -13.05
N ALA A 14 0.18 3.39 -13.77
CA ALA A 14 -1.11 3.83 -14.29
C ALA A 14 -2.11 4.19 -13.18
N ILE A 15 -1.95 3.63 -11.97
CA ILE A 15 -2.75 4.00 -10.79
C ILE A 15 -2.15 5.22 -10.07
N LEU A 16 -0.83 5.26 -9.90
CA LEU A 16 -0.14 6.30 -9.13
C LEU A 16 -0.14 7.67 -9.82
N LEU A 17 0.15 7.71 -11.13
CA LEU A 17 0.24 8.97 -11.89
C LEU A 17 -1.06 9.80 -11.88
N PRO A 18 -2.25 9.25 -12.16
CA PRO A 18 -3.48 10.03 -12.09
C PRO A 18 -3.79 10.48 -10.65
N ALA A 19 -3.46 9.67 -9.64
CA ALA A 19 -3.63 10.06 -8.25
C ALA A 19 -2.71 11.23 -7.86
N LEU A 20 -1.48 11.28 -8.39
CA LEU A 20 -0.50 12.33 -8.14
C LEU A 20 -0.88 13.67 -8.80
N PHE A 21 -1.40 13.63 -10.03
CA PHE A 21 -1.73 14.85 -10.80
C PHE A 21 -3.17 15.33 -10.60
N TYR A 22 -3.95 14.67 -9.75
CA TYR A 22 -5.31 15.10 -9.46
C TYR A 22 -5.33 16.43 -8.69
N LYS A 23 -6.39 17.23 -8.88
CA LYS A 23 -6.51 18.57 -8.26
C LYS A 23 -6.52 18.56 -6.73
N THR A 24 -7.10 17.51 -6.14
CA THR A 24 -7.16 17.35 -4.69
C THR A 24 -6.16 16.28 -4.26
N PRO A 25 -5.57 16.39 -3.05
CA PRO A 25 -4.62 15.40 -2.54
C PRO A 25 -5.29 14.09 -2.10
N SER A 26 -6.62 14.08 -1.95
CA SER A 26 -7.38 12.91 -1.47
C SER A 26 -7.09 11.58 -2.19
N PRO A 27 -7.06 11.47 -3.53
CA PRO A 27 -6.72 10.22 -4.21
C PRO A 27 -5.28 9.77 -3.96
N PHE A 28 -4.32 10.69 -3.90
CA PHE A 28 -2.94 10.36 -3.55
C PHE A 28 -2.86 9.82 -2.12
N CYS A 29 -3.51 10.47 -1.16
CA CYS A 29 -3.57 9.99 0.23
C CYS A 29 -4.18 8.59 0.32
N ALA A 30 -5.26 8.32 -0.43
CA ALA A 30 -5.88 7.00 -0.45
C ALA A 30 -4.92 5.91 -0.97
N VAL A 31 -4.21 6.16 -2.08
CA VAL A 31 -3.20 5.23 -2.61
C VAL A 31 -2.06 5.05 -1.61
N ALA A 32 -1.57 6.13 -1.01
CA ALA A 32 -0.52 6.08 -0.01
C ALA A 32 -0.93 5.27 1.23
N LEU A 33 -2.16 5.45 1.74
CA LEU A 33 -2.69 4.67 2.86
C LEU A 33 -2.73 3.16 2.57
N VAL A 34 -3.08 2.76 1.35
CA VAL A 34 -3.04 1.34 0.94
C VAL A 34 -1.62 0.79 0.96
N LEU A 35 -0.64 1.56 0.46
CA LEU A 35 0.77 1.16 0.47
C LEU A 35 1.33 1.09 1.90
N ILE A 36 0.95 2.04 2.76
CA ILE A 36 1.30 2.05 4.19
C ILE A 36 0.72 0.83 4.90
N ALA A 37 -0.55 0.50 4.66
CA ALA A 37 -1.20 -0.69 5.22
C ALA A 37 -0.45 -1.98 4.85
N ALA A 38 -0.07 -2.11 3.58
CA ALA A 38 0.70 -3.25 3.10
C ALA A 38 2.09 -3.34 3.77
N GLY A 39 2.76 -2.20 3.95
CA GLY A 39 4.03 -2.11 4.67
C GLY A 39 3.91 -2.49 6.14
N ALA A 40 2.88 -2.01 6.83
CA ALA A 40 2.61 -2.33 8.23
C ALA A 40 2.24 -3.81 8.43
N TRP A 41 1.47 -4.39 7.50
CA TRP A 41 1.16 -5.81 7.51
C TRP A 41 2.42 -6.68 7.37
N GLU A 42 3.29 -6.37 6.41
CA GLU A 42 4.54 -7.11 6.21
C GLU A 42 5.50 -6.90 7.40
N TRP A 43 5.55 -5.70 7.98
CA TRP A 43 6.29 -5.44 9.21
C TRP A 43 5.78 -6.29 10.38
N GLY A 44 4.47 -6.48 10.51
CA GLY A 44 3.88 -7.39 11.49
C GLY A 44 4.37 -8.83 11.32
N ARG A 45 4.41 -9.31 10.07
CA ARG A 45 4.90 -10.67 9.75
C ARG A 45 6.39 -10.83 10.05
N LEU A 46 7.20 -9.80 9.78
CA LEU A 46 8.63 -9.79 10.13
C LEU A 46 8.87 -9.81 11.64
N ASN A 47 7.95 -9.28 12.44
CA ASN A 47 7.98 -9.35 13.90
C ASN A 47 7.36 -10.66 14.45
N ALA A 48 7.15 -11.68 13.62
CA ALA A 48 6.55 -12.96 13.98
C ALA A 48 5.14 -12.85 14.60
N LEU A 49 4.42 -11.74 14.36
CA LEU A 49 3.01 -11.66 14.71
C LEU A 49 2.22 -12.68 13.87
N GLY A 50 1.29 -13.39 14.51
CA GLY A 50 0.33 -14.24 13.81
C GLY A 50 -0.48 -13.46 12.77
N PRO A 51 -1.21 -14.14 11.86
CA PRO A 51 -1.95 -13.50 10.77
C PRO A 51 -2.93 -12.42 11.27
N VAL A 52 -3.61 -12.67 12.39
CA VAL A 52 -4.54 -11.72 13.02
C VAL A 52 -3.79 -10.50 13.57
N GLY A 53 -2.63 -10.70 14.22
CA GLY A 53 -1.82 -9.61 14.77
C GLY A 53 -1.23 -8.71 13.68
N SER A 54 -0.79 -9.28 12.56
CA SER A 54 -0.29 -8.53 11.41
C SER A 54 -1.37 -7.68 10.74
N ILE A 55 -2.59 -8.21 10.62
CA ILE A 55 -3.74 -7.44 10.11
C ILE A 55 -4.14 -6.34 11.10
N GLY A 56 -4.16 -6.65 12.40
CA GLY A 56 -4.43 -5.67 13.45
C GLY A 56 -3.45 -4.50 13.41
N LEU A 57 -2.15 -4.78 13.24
CA LEU A 57 -1.11 -3.75 13.12
C LEU A 57 -1.33 -2.86 11.87
N ALA A 58 -1.65 -3.46 10.73
CA ALA A 58 -1.98 -2.72 9.51
C ALA A 58 -3.20 -1.82 9.69
N ALA A 59 -4.26 -2.32 10.33
CA ALA A 59 -5.48 -1.56 10.60
C ALA A 59 -5.21 -0.38 11.55
N VAL A 60 -4.47 -0.60 12.64
CA VAL A 60 -4.07 0.48 13.57
C VAL A 60 -3.25 1.53 12.84
N CYS A 61 -2.31 1.12 11.98
CA CYS A 61 -1.48 2.04 11.22
C CYS A 61 -2.33 2.93 10.29
N VAL A 62 -3.30 2.36 9.58
CA VAL A 62 -4.23 3.12 8.73
C VAL A 62 -5.13 4.06 9.53
N LEU A 63 -5.58 3.67 10.73
CA LEU A 63 -6.45 4.52 11.55
C LEU A 63 -5.73 5.73 12.16
N VAL A 64 -4.41 5.66 12.32
CA VAL A 64 -3.60 6.73 12.92
C VAL A 64 -3.05 7.70 11.86
N CYS A 65 -2.98 7.30 10.59
CA CYS A 65 -2.55 8.12 9.46
C CYS A 65 -3.70 8.92 8.84
#